data_AF-A0A2N5YPQ7-F1
#
_entry.id   AF-A0A2N5YPQ7-F1
#
_cell.length_a   1.000
_cell.length_b   1.000
_cell.length_c   1.000
_cell.angle_alpha   90.00
_cell.angle_beta   90.00
_cell.angle_gamma   90.00
#
_symmetry.space_group_name_H-M   'P 1'
#
loop_
_entity.id
_entity.type
_entity.pdbx_description
1 polymer ?
#
loop_
_entity_poly.entity_id
_entity_poly.type
_entity_poly.pdbx_seq_one_letter_code
_entity_poly.pdbx_strand_id
1 'polypeptide(L)'
;MKIKLKIMTDLYLDLEWFFNQEVYLIGYAYSVTTVNLLYDETLTMENIQAMLEPVDGYIYFYGPDIGMLEKCTGLDIRNNYRCVNLLKVFRDIMPGMDSYKLAAFEELFEIKRSQKQYKTNIWKLVDDWNNPYKKQQVLKYNYEDVANLVRLKKEIFSLYGVGEEYLEGVRW
;
A
#
# COMPACT_ATOMS: atom_id res chain seq x y z
N MET A 1 -15.95 -34.56 -2.08
CA MET A 1 -15.00 -33.86 -2.99
C MET A 1 -14.57 -32.57 -2.30
N LYS A 2 -13.34 -32.47 -1.77
CA LYS A 2 -12.86 -31.23 -1.15
C LYS A 2 -12.42 -30.29 -2.27
N ILE A 3 -13.20 -29.26 -2.53
CA ILE A 3 -12.80 -28.15 -3.41
C ILE A 3 -11.57 -27.52 -2.74
N LYS A 4 -10.39 -27.64 -3.34
CA LYS A 4 -9.24 -26.83 -2.94
C LYS A 4 -9.58 -25.40 -3.34
N LEU A 5 -9.89 -24.56 -2.37
CA LEU A 5 -9.92 -23.12 -2.56
C LEU A 5 -8.55 -22.71 -3.09
N LYS A 6 -8.52 -22.15 -4.30
CA LYS A 6 -7.32 -21.52 -4.85
C LYS A 6 -7.04 -20.31 -3.95
N ILE A 7 -5.89 -20.32 -3.27
CA ILE A 7 -5.44 -19.15 -2.53
C ILE A 7 -4.98 -18.14 -3.58
N MET A 8 -5.64 -17.00 -3.62
CA MET A 8 -5.29 -15.89 -4.51
C MET A 8 -4.10 -15.12 -3.92
N THR A 9 -3.28 -14.56 -4.79
CA THR A 9 -2.14 -13.70 -4.44
C THR A 9 -2.59 -12.25 -4.52
N ASP A 10 -2.84 -11.66 -3.36
CA ASP A 10 -3.06 -10.22 -3.21
C ASP A 10 -1.72 -9.47 -3.21
N LEU A 11 -1.71 -8.23 -3.67
CA LEU A 11 -0.59 -7.28 -3.56
C LEU A 11 -1.02 -6.09 -2.70
N TYR A 12 -0.14 -5.63 -1.83
CA TYR A 12 -0.32 -4.42 -1.03
C TYR A 12 0.85 -3.51 -1.35
N LEU A 13 0.61 -2.23 -1.62
CA LEU A 13 1.69 -1.29 -1.97
C LEU A 13 1.47 0.11 -1.40
N ASP A 14 2.59 0.81 -1.24
CA ASP A 14 2.68 2.22 -0.88
C ASP A 14 3.87 2.83 -1.63
N LEU A 15 3.70 4.05 -2.14
CA LEU A 15 4.69 4.74 -2.96
C LEU A 15 5.16 6.01 -2.26
N GLU A 16 6.42 6.37 -2.51
CA GLU A 16 6.91 7.71 -2.23
C GLU A 16 7.49 8.32 -3.51
N TRP A 17 7.15 9.58 -3.75
CA TRP A 17 7.47 10.30 -4.99
C TRP A 17 7.88 11.75 -4.71
N PHE A 18 8.69 12.31 -5.60
CA PHE A 18 9.11 13.71 -5.58
C PHE A 18 8.02 14.64 -6.13
N PHE A 19 8.20 15.96 -5.98
CA PHE A 19 7.25 16.96 -6.50
C PHE A 19 7.13 16.96 -8.03
N ASN A 20 8.19 16.56 -8.74
CA ASN A 20 8.16 16.32 -10.19
C ASN A 20 7.38 15.04 -10.55
N GLN A 21 6.83 14.35 -9.56
CA GLN A 21 6.05 13.12 -9.65
C GLN A 21 6.86 11.90 -10.07
N GLU A 22 8.17 11.95 -9.93
CA GLU A 22 9.03 10.78 -10.08
C GLU A 22 8.98 9.95 -8.79
N VAL A 23 8.61 8.68 -8.92
CA VAL A 23 8.65 7.70 -7.83
C VAL A 23 10.09 7.36 -7.51
N TYR A 24 10.45 7.38 -6.23
CA TYR A 24 11.80 7.01 -5.76
C TYR A 24 11.82 5.80 -4.83
N LEU A 25 10.64 5.38 -4.35
CA LEU A 25 10.50 4.23 -3.47
C LEU A 25 9.12 3.57 -3.68
N ILE A 26 9.13 2.25 -3.83
CA ILE A 26 7.93 1.41 -3.85
C ILE A 26 8.09 0.37 -2.75
N GLY A 27 7.22 0.41 -1.76
CA GLY A 27 7.07 -0.69 -0.83
C GLY A 27 5.96 -1.61 -1.30
N TYR A 28 6.16 -2.92 -1.18
CA TYR A 28 5.11 -3.88 -1.50
C TYR A 28 5.18 -5.18 -0.70
N ALA A 29 4.05 -5.85 -0.58
CA ALA A 29 3.94 -7.14 0.10
C ALA A 29 2.86 -8.00 -0.53
N TYR A 30 3.04 -9.32 -0.48
CA TYR A 30 2.00 -10.30 -0.79
C TYR A 30 1.36 -10.89 0.48
N SER A 31 1.97 -10.65 1.63
CA SER A 31 1.55 -11.17 2.93
C SER A 31 2.10 -10.32 4.07
N VAL A 32 1.59 -10.56 5.28
CA VAL A 32 2.01 -9.81 6.49
C VAL A 32 3.46 -10.08 6.90
N THR A 33 4.07 -11.16 6.41
CA THR A 33 5.39 -11.62 6.87
C THR A 33 6.54 -11.01 6.09
N THR A 34 6.29 -10.55 4.86
CA THR A 34 7.35 -10.16 3.94
C THR A 34 6.96 -8.91 3.18
N VAL A 35 7.67 -7.83 3.47
CA VAL A 35 7.62 -6.57 2.71
C VAL A 35 8.94 -6.43 1.97
N ASN A 36 8.84 -6.10 0.69
CA ASN A 36 9.95 -5.78 -0.19
C ASN A 36 9.92 -4.28 -0.51
N LEU A 37 11.09 -3.71 -0.81
CA LEU A 37 11.23 -2.30 -1.19
C LEU A 37 11.99 -2.24 -2.52
N LEU A 38 11.45 -1.51 -3.50
CA LEU A 38 12.15 -1.13 -4.73
C LEU A 38 12.58 0.33 -4.61
N TYR A 39 13.88 0.56 -4.67
CA TYR A 39 14.51 1.88 -4.62
C TYR A 39 15.90 1.86 -5.25
N ASP A 40 16.43 3.03 -5.57
CA ASP A 40 17.73 3.20 -6.23
C ASP A 40 17.86 2.26 -7.44
N GLU A 41 18.92 1.45 -7.51
CA GLU A 41 19.17 0.50 -8.61
C GLU A 41 18.12 -0.61 -8.75
N THR A 42 17.32 -0.86 -7.70
CA THR A 42 16.26 -1.88 -7.75
C THR A 42 14.93 -1.33 -8.28
N LEU A 43 14.78 0.00 -8.37
CA LEU A 43 13.58 0.63 -8.92
C LEU A 43 13.62 0.66 -10.44
N THR A 44 13.44 -0.52 -11.04
CA THR A 44 13.45 -0.73 -12.49
C THR A 44 12.08 -1.19 -12.99
N MET A 45 11.81 -0.96 -14.27
CA MET A 45 10.58 -1.47 -14.91
C MET A 45 10.46 -2.98 -14.80
N GLU A 46 11.58 -3.71 -14.95
CA GLU A 46 11.63 -5.17 -14.82
C GLU A 46 11.19 -5.62 -13.43
N ASN A 47 11.69 -4.99 -12.37
CA ASN A 47 11.30 -5.33 -10.99
C ASN A 47 9.87 -4.91 -10.68
N ILE A 48 9.37 -3.81 -11.25
CA ILE A 48 7.97 -3.40 -11.14
C ILE A 48 7.05 -4.43 -11.83
N GLN A 49 7.43 -4.93 -13.00
CA GLN A 49 6.69 -5.97 -13.69
C GLN A 49 6.73 -7.30 -12.91
N ALA A 50 7.88 -7.69 -12.37
CA ALA A 50 8.03 -8.87 -11.53
C ALA A 50 7.21 -8.78 -10.22
N MET A 51 7.02 -7.58 -9.68
CA MET A 51 6.12 -7.32 -8.56
C MET A 51 4.64 -7.55 -8.92
N LEU A 52 4.24 -7.25 -10.16
CA LEU A 52 2.84 -7.36 -10.60
C LEU A 52 2.49 -8.75 -11.13
N GLU A 53 3.46 -9.46 -11.73
CA GLU A 53 3.28 -10.76 -12.39
C GLU A 53 2.57 -11.83 -11.54
N PRO A 54 2.89 -12.05 -10.25
CA PRO A 54 2.26 -13.14 -9.49
C PRO A 54 0.83 -12.81 -9.01
N VAL A 55 0.33 -11.60 -9.26
CA VAL A 55 -0.95 -11.11 -8.73
C VAL A 55 -2.12 -11.69 -9.53
N ASP A 56 -2.85 -12.62 -8.92
CA ASP A 56 -4.14 -13.09 -9.42
C ASP A 56 -5.32 -12.73 -8.52
N GLY A 57 -5.06 -12.03 -7.40
CA GLY A 57 -5.99 -11.46 -6.44
C GLY A 57 -6.28 -9.98 -6.66
N TYR A 58 -6.23 -9.22 -5.57
CA TYR A 58 -6.43 -7.77 -5.57
C TYR A 58 -5.14 -7.01 -5.31
N ILE A 59 -5.02 -5.81 -5.88
CA ILE A 59 -4.00 -4.83 -5.51
C ILE A 59 -4.61 -3.80 -4.56
N TYR A 60 -4.19 -3.82 -3.31
CA TYR A 60 -4.61 -2.89 -2.27
C TYR A 60 -3.61 -1.75 -2.10
N PHE A 61 -4.13 -0.54 -1.95
CA PHE A 61 -3.34 0.68 -1.76
C PHE A 61 -4.12 1.69 -0.92
N TYR A 62 -3.46 2.75 -0.45
CA TYR A 62 -4.04 3.72 0.49
C TYR A 62 -3.86 5.16 0.03
N GLY A 63 -4.54 5.53 -1.06
CA GLY A 63 -4.46 6.90 -1.59
C GLY A 63 -4.36 6.92 -3.12
N PRO A 64 -3.52 7.78 -3.70
CA PRO A 64 -3.41 7.95 -5.15
C PRO A 64 -2.41 6.98 -5.81
N ASP A 65 -1.86 6.01 -5.06
CA ASP A 65 -0.65 5.28 -5.41
C ASP A 65 -0.68 4.63 -6.80
N ILE A 66 -1.74 3.86 -7.11
CA ILE A 66 -1.85 3.21 -8.42
C ILE A 66 -1.84 4.23 -9.56
N GLY A 67 -2.53 5.36 -9.40
CA GLY A 67 -2.51 6.41 -10.41
C GLY A 67 -1.12 7.03 -10.59
N MET A 68 -0.35 7.16 -9.51
CA MET A 68 1.03 7.62 -9.58
C MET A 68 1.93 6.61 -10.28
N LEU A 69 1.80 5.32 -9.95
CA LEU A 69 2.57 4.25 -10.56
C LEU A 69 2.31 4.16 -12.06
N GLU A 70 1.04 4.18 -12.50
CA GLU A 70 0.68 4.21 -13.91
C GLU A 70 1.26 5.43 -14.62
N LYS A 71 1.18 6.61 -13.98
CA LYS A 71 1.71 7.85 -14.55
C LYS A 71 3.23 7.77 -14.78
N CYS A 72 3.96 7.19 -13.84
CA CYS A 72 5.42 7.09 -13.92
C CYS A 72 5.90 6.02 -14.89
N THR A 73 5.12 4.95 -15.05
CA THR A 73 5.56 3.75 -15.77
C THR A 73 4.93 3.60 -17.15
N GLY A 74 3.79 4.25 -17.39
CA GLY A 74 2.96 4.03 -18.57
C GLY A 74 2.21 2.70 -18.57
N LEU A 75 2.26 1.94 -17.46
CA LEU A 75 1.50 0.70 -17.31
C LEU A 75 0.00 1.01 -17.17
N ASP A 76 -0.83 0.13 -17.72
CA ASP A 76 -2.28 0.17 -17.54
C ASP A 76 -2.69 -0.80 -16.43
N ILE A 77 -2.34 -0.46 -15.19
CA ILE A 77 -2.55 -1.35 -14.05
C ILE A 77 -4.04 -1.50 -13.78
N ARG A 78 -4.79 -0.40 -13.91
CA ARG A 78 -6.19 -0.37 -13.54
C ARG A 78 -7.07 -1.18 -14.50
N ASN A 79 -6.78 -1.23 -15.79
CA ASN A 79 -7.58 -2.08 -16.67
C ASN A 79 -7.18 -3.55 -16.64
N ASN A 80 -6.00 -3.88 -16.10
CA ASN A 80 -5.46 -5.25 -16.10
C ASN A 80 -5.52 -5.97 -14.74
N TYR A 81 -5.70 -5.24 -13.64
CA TYR A 81 -5.74 -5.80 -12.29
C TYR A 81 -6.96 -5.32 -11.50
N ARG A 82 -7.35 -6.10 -10.48
CA ARG A 82 -8.41 -5.71 -9.54
C ARG A 82 -7.81 -4.82 -8.46
N CYS A 83 -7.90 -3.50 -8.58
CA CYS A 83 -7.36 -2.62 -7.54
C CYS A 83 -8.44 -2.03 -6.62
N VAL A 84 -8.10 -1.95 -5.34
CA VAL A 84 -8.97 -1.50 -4.26
C VAL A 84 -8.24 -0.46 -3.41
N ASN A 85 -8.74 0.76 -3.41
CA ASN A 85 -8.29 1.79 -2.48
C ASN A 85 -8.92 1.57 -1.10
N LEU A 86 -8.12 1.09 -0.15
CA LEU A 86 -8.56 0.81 1.21
C LEU A 86 -9.03 2.07 1.95
N LEU A 87 -8.54 3.26 1.58
CA LEU A 87 -9.06 4.53 2.13
C LEU A 87 -10.54 4.70 1.82
N LYS A 88 -10.97 4.34 0.61
CA LYS A 88 -12.39 4.43 0.20
C LYS A 88 -13.22 3.38 0.92
N VAL A 89 -12.72 2.14 0.98
CA VAL A 89 -13.38 1.05 1.70
C VAL A 89 -13.59 1.42 3.17
N PHE A 90 -12.55 1.92 3.85
CA PHE A 90 -12.64 2.28 5.26
C PHE A 90 -13.58 3.46 5.51
N ARG A 91 -13.66 4.44 4.59
CA ARG A 91 -14.63 5.54 4.67
C ARG A 91 -16.08 5.06 4.61
N ASP A 92 -16.35 4.04 3.80
CA ASP A 92 -17.69 3.53 3.60
C ASP A 92 -18.16 2.69 4.80
N ILE A 93 -17.32 1.76 5.28
CA ILE A 93 -17.68 0.85 6.39
C ILE A 93 -17.54 1.49 7.78
N MET A 94 -16.72 2.53 7.92
CA MET A 94 -16.53 3.28 9.17
C MET A 94 -16.76 4.78 8.92
N PRO A 95 -18.01 5.20 8.62
CA PRO A 95 -18.31 6.61 8.39
C PRO A 95 -18.23 7.43 9.68
N GLY A 96 -17.84 8.71 9.56
CA GLY A 96 -17.85 9.66 10.68
C GLY A 96 -16.58 9.68 11.55
N MET A 97 -15.48 9.08 11.09
CA MET A 97 -14.19 9.15 11.79
C MET A 97 -13.58 10.56 11.73
N ASP A 98 -12.93 10.98 12.81
CA ASP A 98 -12.21 12.26 12.88
C ASP A 98 -11.03 12.35 11.88
N SER A 99 -10.41 11.21 11.58
CA SER A 99 -9.28 11.10 10.67
C SER A 99 -9.31 9.76 9.94
N TYR A 100 -9.09 9.82 8.62
CA TYR A 100 -8.91 8.65 7.76
C TYR A 100 -7.44 8.48 7.33
N LYS A 101 -6.49 9.01 8.08
CA LYS A 101 -5.08 8.70 7.84
C LYS A 101 -4.81 7.27 8.27
N LEU A 102 -3.92 6.57 7.57
CA LEU A 102 -3.50 5.20 7.93
C LEU A 102 -3.09 5.12 9.41
N ALA A 103 -2.31 6.10 9.88
CA ALA A 103 -1.88 6.23 11.28
C ALA A 103 -3.02 6.25 12.31
N ALA A 104 -4.18 6.83 11.96
CA ALA A 104 -5.33 6.87 12.87
C ALA A 104 -5.97 5.49 12.99
N PHE A 105 -6.04 4.72 11.90
CA PHE A 105 -6.48 3.33 11.95
C PHE A 105 -5.48 2.44 12.66
N GLU A 106 -4.17 2.63 12.45
CA GLU A 106 -3.15 1.89 13.21
C GLU A 106 -3.31 2.06 14.71
N GLU A 107 -3.55 3.29 15.17
CA GLU A 107 -3.82 3.58 16.58
C GLU A 107 -5.11 2.92 17.08
N LEU A 108 -6.20 3.03 16.30
CA LEU A 108 -7.50 2.45 16.64
C LEU A 108 -7.46 0.93 16.77
N PHE A 109 -6.68 0.25 15.93
CA PHE A 109 -6.53 -1.20 15.91
C PHE A 109 -5.29 -1.69 16.69
N GLU A 110 -4.67 -0.83 17.50
CA GLU A 110 -3.49 -1.12 18.33
C GLU A 110 -2.29 -1.71 17.55
N ILE A 111 -2.20 -1.39 16.26
CA ILE A 111 -1.09 -1.80 15.39
C ILE A 111 0.08 -0.87 15.62
N LYS A 112 1.17 -1.42 16.16
CA LYS A 112 2.36 -0.67 16.52
C LYS A 112 3.12 -0.21 15.27
N ARG A 113 3.45 1.09 15.25
CA ARG A 113 4.48 1.68 14.39
C ARG A 113 5.62 2.22 15.24
N SER A 114 6.84 2.19 14.71
CA SER A 114 7.99 2.70 15.46
C SER A 114 8.09 4.23 15.43
N GLN A 115 7.47 4.88 14.44
CA GLN A 115 7.50 6.34 14.29
C GLN A 115 6.10 6.93 14.11
N LYS A 116 5.49 7.44 15.19
CA LYS A 116 4.11 7.94 15.20
C LYS A 116 3.83 9.16 14.29
N GLN A 117 4.84 9.96 13.96
CA GLN A 117 4.66 11.27 13.30
C GLN A 117 5.73 11.57 12.24
N TYR A 118 6.19 10.57 11.49
CA TYR A 118 7.23 10.83 10.48
C TYR A 118 6.71 11.67 9.30
N LYS A 119 5.50 11.38 8.81
CA LYS A 119 4.84 12.03 7.66
C LYS A 119 3.99 13.25 8.03
N THR A 120 4.51 14.16 8.86
CA THR A 120 3.86 15.47 9.05
C THR A 120 4.13 16.43 7.89
N ASN A 121 5.17 16.17 7.09
CA ASN A 121 5.57 17.03 5.98
C ASN A 121 6.27 16.24 4.86
N ILE A 122 5.71 16.26 3.64
CA ILE A 122 6.31 15.62 2.46
C ILE A 122 7.69 16.22 2.09
N TRP A 123 7.93 17.50 2.38
CA TRP A 123 9.25 18.14 2.22
C TRP A 123 10.32 17.40 3.03
N LYS A 124 9.96 16.96 4.25
CA LYS A 124 10.88 16.26 5.14
C LYS A 124 11.23 14.86 4.63
N LEU A 125 10.30 14.17 3.96
CA LEU A 125 10.58 12.86 3.36
C LEU A 125 11.62 12.97 2.24
N VAL A 126 11.49 13.99 1.39
CA VAL A 126 12.46 14.25 0.31
C VAL A 126 13.81 14.67 0.88
N ASP A 127 13.83 15.53 1.91
CA ASP A 127 15.07 15.94 2.57
C ASP A 127 15.78 14.76 3.25
N ASP A 128 15.02 13.91 3.94
CA ASP A 128 15.55 12.74 4.63
C ASP A 128 15.98 11.65 3.63
N TRP A 129 15.34 11.55 2.46
CA TRP A 129 15.77 10.67 1.36
C TRP A 129 17.16 11.03 0.83
N ASN A 130 17.39 12.33 0.61
CA ASN A 130 18.65 12.85 0.10
C ASN A 130 19.77 12.83 1.15
N ASN A 131 19.46 12.51 2.41
CA ASN A 131 20.42 12.38 3.48
C ASN A 131 20.74 10.89 3.73
N PRO A 132 21.97 10.41 3.46
CA PRO A 132 22.31 8.99 3.58
C PRO A 132 22.14 8.44 5.01
N TYR A 133 22.25 9.28 6.04
CA TYR A 133 22.04 8.88 7.43
C TYR A 133 20.56 8.76 7.82
N LYS A 134 19.66 9.37 7.04
CA LYS A 134 18.23 9.41 7.32
C LYS A 134 17.38 8.62 6.32
N LYS A 135 17.92 8.29 5.16
CA LYS A 135 17.25 7.44 4.15
C LYS A 135 16.68 6.16 4.74
N GLN A 136 17.40 5.52 5.67
CA GLN A 136 16.92 4.33 6.40
C GLN A 136 15.63 4.56 7.19
N GLN A 137 15.35 5.79 7.63
CA GLN A 137 14.09 6.15 8.28
C GLN A 137 12.94 6.20 7.27
N VAL A 138 13.19 6.73 6.07
CA VAL A 138 12.22 6.71 4.96
C VAL A 138 11.90 5.28 4.53
N LEU A 139 12.93 4.45 4.35
CA LEU A 139 12.76 3.02 4.03
C LEU A 139 11.95 2.30 5.10
N LYS A 140 12.27 2.53 6.39
CA LYS A 140 11.53 1.94 7.51
C LYS A 140 10.09 2.43 7.58
N TYR A 141 9.87 3.71 7.30
CA TYR A 141 8.55 4.32 7.29
C TYR A 141 7.65 3.66 6.24
N ASN A 142 8.10 3.58 4.99
CA ASN A 142 7.35 2.96 3.90
C ASN A 142 7.17 1.44 4.11
N TYR A 143 8.19 0.76 4.66
CA TYR A 143 8.05 -0.63 5.11
C TYR A 143 6.90 -0.80 6.11
N GLU A 144 6.82 0.07 7.13
CA GLU A 144 5.77 0.02 8.14
C GLU A 144 4.39 0.31 7.55
N ASP A 145 4.27 1.31 6.66
CA ASP A 145 3.01 1.65 6.00
C ASP A 145 2.47 0.44 5.21
N VAL A 146 3.31 -0.26 4.44
CA VAL A 146 2.90 -1.48 3.72
C VAL A 146 2.55 -2.62 4.68
N ALA A 147 3.41 -2.92 5.65
CA ALA A 147 3.18 -4.01 6.59
C ALA A 147 1.87 -3.80 7.37
N ASN A 148 1.61 -2.56 7.79
CA ASN A 148 0.42 -2.21 8.54
C ASN A 148 -0.82 -2.17 7.66
N LEU A 149 -0.69 -1.83 6.37
CA LEU A 149 -1.79 -1.95 5.41
C LEU A 149 -2.30 -3.39 5.32
N VAL A 150 -1.40 -4.38 5.24
CA VAL A 150 -1.79 -5.80 5.25
C VAL A 150 -2.54 -6.17 6.52
N ARG A 151 -2.02 -5.74 7.68
CA ARG A 151 -2.61 -6.03 9.00
C ARG A 151 -3.99 -5.39 9.14
N LEU A 152 -4.10 -4.10 8.83
CA LEU A 152 -5.35 -3.36 8.89
C LEU A 152 -6.42 -3.97 8.00
N LYS A 153 -6.07 -4.31 6.75
CA LYS A 153 -7.02 -5.00 5.85
C LYS A 153 -7.52 -6.29 6.49
N LYS A 154 -6.62 -7.11 7.03
CA LYS A 154 -6.99 -8.39 7.66
C LYS A 154 -7.95 -8.18 8.85
N GLU A 155 -7.59 -7.30 9.79
CA GLU A 155 -8.39 -7.06 11.00
C GLU A 155 -9.75 -6.42 10.66
N ILE A 156 -9.75 -5.37 9.84
CA ILE A 156 -10.96 -4.63 9.48
C ILE A 156 -11.90 -5.51 8.65
N PHE A 157 -11.39 -6.22 7.64
CA PHE A 157 -12.27 -7.04 6.81
C PHE A 157 -12.88 -8.19 7.60
N SER A 158 -12.11 -8.77 8.53
CA SER A 158 -12.63 -9.80 9.44
C SER A 158 -13.69 -9.24 10.38
N LEU A 159 -13.50 -8.03 10.92
CA LEU A 159 -14.42 -7.41 11.87
C LEU A 159 -15.73 -6.97 11.21
N TYR A 160 -15.66 -6.43 10.00
CA TYR A 160 -16.82 -5.87 9.27
C TYR A 160 -17.41 -6.82 8.24
N GLY A 161 -16.87 -8.04 8.09
CA GLY A 161 -17.36 -9.03 7.14
C GLY A 161 -17.21 -8.61 5.67
N VAL A 162 -16.16 -7.84 5.35
CA VAL A 162 -15.91 -7.36 3.99
C VAL A 162 -15.39 -8.51 3.11
N GLY A 163 -16.20 -8.92 2.15
CA GLY A 163 -15.89 -9.99 1.19
C GLY A 163 -15.81 -9.51 -0.26
N GLU A 164 -15.56 -10.44 -1.19
CA GLU A 164 -15.40 -10.14 -2.61
C GLU A 164 -16.61 -9.42 -3.22
N GLU A 165 -17.84 -9.83 -2.87
CA GLU A 165 -19.09 -9.22 -3.36
C GLU A 165 -19.14 -7.71 -3.10
N TYR A 166 -18.68 -7.27 -1.92
CA TYR A 166 -18.60 -5.85 -1.58
C TYR A 166 -17.52 -5.14 -2.43
N LEU A 167 -16.36 -5.76 -2.62
CA LEU A 167 -15.24 -5.17 -3.36
C LEU A 167 -15.55 -4.98 -4.86
N GLU A 168 -16.47 -5.76 -5.43
CA GLU A 168 -16.91 -5.54 -6.81
C GLU A 168 -17.58 -4.17 -7.00
N GLY A 169 -18.27 -3.67 -5.97
CA GLY A 169 -18.90 -2.34 -5.97
C GLY A 169 -17.96 -1.20 -5.61
N VAL A 170 -16.82 -1.48 -4.98
CA VAL A 170 -15.86 -0.49 -4.48
C VAL A 170 -14.52 -0.64 -5.21
N ARG A 171 -14.48 -0.19 -6.47
CA ARG A 171 -13.27 -0.19 -7.31
C ARG A 171 -12.67 1.20 -7.49
N TRP A 172 -11.33 1.22 -7.62
CA TRP A 172 -10.42 2.38 -7.68
C TRP A 172 -10.34 3.14 -6.37
#